data_AF-A0A539DVS6-F1
#
_entry.id   AF-A0A539DVS6-F1
#
_cell.length_a   1.000
_cell.length_b   1.000
_cell.length_c   1.000
_cell.angle_alpha   90.00
_cell.angle_beta   90.00
_cell.angle_gamma   90.00
#
_symmetry.space_group_name_H-M   'P 1'
#
loop_
_entity.id
_entity.type
_entity.pdbx_description
1 polymer ?
#
loop_
_entity_poly.entity_id
_entity_poly.type
_entity_poly.pdbx_seq_one_letter_code
_entity_poly.pdbx_strand_id
1 'polypeptide(L)' 'MTTIRDVARASGVSIATVSRVINESARVNDETRRRVWDAASELDFWPNG' A
#
# COMPACT_ATOMS: atom_id res chain seq x y z
N MET A 1 -7.52 11.48 7.85
CA MET A 1 -6.08 11.14 7.89
C MET A 1 -5.95 9.73 7.37
N THR A 2 -5.51 9.57 6.13
CA THR A 2 -5.43 8.27 5.49
C THR A 2 -4.28 7.49 6.10
N THR A 3 -4.56 6.28 6.60
CA THR A 3 -3.53 5.45 7.23
C THR A 3 -3.17 4.27 6.35
N ILE A 4 -2.03 3.63 6.65
CA ILE A 4 -1.61 2.39 5.98
C ILE A 4 -2.65 1.25 6.11
N ARG A 5 -3.51 1.30 7.16
CA ARG A 5 -4.63 0.37 7.34
C ARG A 5 -5.73 0.57 6.30
N ASP A 6 -5.99 1.82 5.93
CA ASP A 6 -7.02 2.16 4.94
C ASP A 6 -6.55 1.72 3.56
N VAL A 7 -5.28 1.98 3.22
CA VAL A 7 -4.65 1.47 1.99
C VAL A 7 -4.69 -0.04 1.94
N ALA A 8 -4.37 -0.75 3.03
CA ALA A 8 -4.43 -2.21 3.10
C ALA A 8 -5.85 -2.75 2.84
N ARG A 9 -6.86 -2.10 3.43
CA ARG A 9 -8.26 -2.46 3.22
C ARG A 9 -8.70 -2.24 1.78
N ALA A 10 -8.36 -1.10 1.18
CA ALA A 10 -8.74 -0.76 -0.19
C ALA A 10 -8.03 -1.63 -1.24
N SER A 11 -6.75 -1.95 -1.02
CA SER A 11 -5.97 -2.82 -1.91
C SER A 11 -6.23 -4.33 -1.71
N GLY A 12 -7.00 -4.70 -0.68
CA GLY A 12 -7.34 -6.10 -0.39
C GLY A 12 -6.16 -6.94 0.11
N VAL A 13 -5.11 -6.31 0.67
CA VAL A 13 -3.92 -7.00 1.17
C VAL A 13 -3.71 -6.71 2.65
N SER A 14 -2.80 -7.45 3.28
CA SER A 14 -2.44 -7.21 4.68
C SER A 14 -1.60 -5.94 4.85
N ILE A 15 -1.69 -5.30 6.03
CA ILE A 15 -0.86 -4.13 6.40
C ILE A 15 0.64 -4.43 6.22
N ALA A 16 1.07 -5.65 6.55
CA ALA A 16 2.45 -6.10 6.35
C ALA A 16 2.87 -6.06 4.87
N THR A 17 1.95 -6.37 3.95
CA THR A 17 2.20 -6.31 2.51
C THR A 17 2.33 -4.87 2.05
N VAL A 18 1.43 -3.97 2.49
CA VAL A 18 1.55 -2.54 2.19
C VAL A 18 2.85 -1.96 2.74
N SER A 19 3.22 -2.32 3.97
CA SER A 19 4.49 -1.93 4.57
C SER A 19 5.70 -2.43 3.76
N ARG A 20 5.65 -3.66 3.24
CA ARG A 20 6.69 -4.19 2.34
C ARG A 20 6.74 -3.46 1.00
N VAL A 21 5.60 -3.04 0.46
CA VAL A 21 5.54 -2.27 -0.79
C VAL A 21 6.13 -0.89 -0.60
N ILE A 22 5.73 -0.18 0.47
CA ILE A 22 6.20 1.17 0.78
C ILE A 22 7.68 1.17 1.16
N ASN A 23 8.14 0.20 1.96
CA ASN A 23 9.54 0.08 2.35
C ASN A 23 10.41 -0.67 1.33
N GLU A 24 9.91 -0.88 0.11
CA GLU A 24 10.62 -1.59 -0.99
C GLU A 24 11.27 -2.92 -0.59
N SER A 25 10.63 -3.70 0.30
CA SER A 25 11.10 -5.03 0.63
C SER A 25 10.92 -5.95 -0.58
N ALA A 26 12.03 -6.38 -1.16
CA ALA A 26 12.23 -6.89 -2.53
C ALA A 26 11.43 -8.14 -2.98
N ARG A 27 10.35 -8.54 -2.31
CA ARG A 27 9.57 -9.75 -2.63
C ARG A 27 8.06 -9.54 -2.64
N VAL A 28 7.60 -8.40 -3.15
CA VAL A 28 6.17 -8.21 -3.45
C VAL A 28 5.96 -8.41 -4.95
N ASN A 29 4.98 -9.23 -5.31
CA ASN A 29 4.54 -9.42 -6.69
C ASN A 29 4.11 -8.07 -7.29
N ASP A 30 4.42 -7.82 -8.56
CA ASP A 30 4.10 -6.57 -9.24
C ASP A 30 2.60 -6.30 -9.30
N GLU A 31 1.76 -7.33 -9.39
CA GLU A 31 0.30 -7.20 -9.32
C GLU A 31 -0.13 -6.62 -7.96
N THR A 32 0.44 -7.14 -6.88
CA THR A 32 0.17 -6.67 -5.52
C THR A 32 0.71 -5.26 -5.31
N ARG A 33 1.89 -4.95 -5.85
CA ARG A 33 2.47 -3.60 -5.84
C ARG A 33 1.54 -2.60 -6.54
N ARG A 34 1.01 -2.93 -7.72
CA ARG A 34 0.03 -2.07 -8.42
C ARG A 34 -1.21 -1.81 -7.59
N ARG A 35 -1.87 -2.85 -7.07
CA ARG A 35 -3.08 -2.69 -6.24
C ARG A 35 -2.85 -1.77 -5.04
N VAL A 36 -1.69 -1.90 -4.39
CA VAL A 36 -1.32 -1.05 -3.26
C VAL A 36 -1.11 0.41 -3.68
N TRP A 37 -0.41 0.65 -4.79
CA TRP A 37 -0.19 2.01 -5.31
C TRP A 37 -1.46 2.66 -5.85
N ASP A 38 -2.32 1.90 -6.55
CA ASP A 38 -3.62 2.37 -7.03
C ASP A 38 -4.49 2.80 -5.84
N ALA A 39 -4.62 1.93 -4.82
CA ALA A 39 -5.35 2.25 -3.60
C ALA A 39 -4.74 3.41 -2.82
N ALA A 40 -3.41 3.50 -2.76
CA ALA A 40 -2.73 4.62 -2.10
C ALA A 40 -3.02 5.93 -2.84
N SER A 41 -3.03 5.92 -4.18
CA SER A 41 -3.31 7.09 -5.01
C SER A 41 -4.78 7.52 -4.91
N GLU A 42 -5.73 6.57 -4.88
CA GLU A 42 -7.16 6.87 -4.68
C GLU A 42 -7.46 7.50 -3.31
N LEU A 43 -6.69 7.11 -2.29
CA LEU A 43 -6.89 7.57 -0.92
C LEU A 43 -6.03 8.80 -0.54
N ASP A 44 -5.30 9.37 -1.50
CA ASP A 44 -4.34 10.46 -1.29
C ASP A 44 -3.35 10.13 -0.14
N PHE A 45 -2.91 8.87 -0.10
CA PHE A 45 -2.00 8.38 0.93
C PHE A 45 -0.55 8.73 0.57
N TRP A 46 0.03 9.63 1.35
CA TRP A 46 1.45 9.98 1.26
C TRP A 46 2.22 9.35 2.42
N PRO A 47 3.12 8.39 2.16
CA PRO A 47 4.04 7.91 3.17
C PRO A 47 5.02 9.05 3.51
N ASN A 48 4.96 9.55 4.73
CA ASN A 48 5.63 10.76 5.23
C ASN A 48 5.04 12.08 4.70
N GLY A 49 4.00 12.56 5.39
CA GLY A 49 3.80 14.00 5.57
C GLY A 49 4.51 14.46 6.83
#